data_AF-A0A0B1YY26-F1
#
_entry.id   AF-A0A0B1YY26-F1
#
_cell.length_a   1.000
_cell.length_b   1.000
_cell.length_c   1.000
_cell.angle_alpha   90.00
_cell.angle_beta   90.00
_cell.angle_gamma   90.00
#
_symmetry.space_group_name_H-M   'P 1'
#
loop_
_entity.id
_entity.type
_entity.pdbx_description
1 polymer ?
#
loop_
_entity_poly.entity_id
_entity_poly.type
_entity_poly.pdbx_seq_one_letter_code
_entity_poly.pdbx_strand_id
1 'polypeptide(L)'
;MEPPVHKLPALFKQLGLPDDALSIDQFIASHSPLKPGLHLADAFFWSEGQRQLLRDEILEDADWAVVVDQLDVLLRKGRSEWPGCG
;
A
#
# COMPACT_ATOMS: atom_id res chain seq x y z
N MET A 1 20.10 4.29 16.23
CA MET A 1 19.61 4.21 14.84
C MET A 1 18.14 4.55 14.89
N GLU A 2 17.74 5.64 14.25
CA GLU A 2 16.33 5.97 14.08
C GLU A 2 15.80 5.05 12.96
N PRO A 3 14.76 4.25 13.19
CA PRO A 3 14.17 3.45 12.13
C PRO A 3 13.67 4.43 11.06
N PRO A 4 14.01 4.22 9.79
CA PRO A 4 13.47 5.08 8.76
C PRO A 4 11.95 4.87 8.76
N VAL A 5 11.23 5.93 9.15
CA VAL A 5 9.76 5.91 9.25
C VAL A 5 9.22 6.08 7.84
N HIS A 6 9.47 5.10 6.98
CA HIS A 6 8.91 5.09 5.64
C HIS A 6 7.39 5.18 5.75
N LYS A 7 6.79 6.05 4.94
CA LYS A 7 5.35 6.30 4.92
C LYS A 7 4.79 5.87 3.58
N LEU A 8 3.48 5.56 3.54
CA LEU A 8 2.72 5.31 2.32
C LEU A 8 3.06 6.23 1.12
N PRO A 9 3.14 7.58 1.27
CA PRO A 9 3.54 8.46 0.17
C PRO A 9 4.89 8.10 -0.45
N ALA A 10 5.88 7.72 0.36
CA ALA A 10 7.19 7.35 -0.16
C ALA A 10 7.14 6.05 -0.99
N LEU A 11 6.31 5.09 -0.57
CA LEU A 11 6.08 3.84 -1.32
C LEU A 11 5.37 4.13 -2.66
N PHE A 12 4.35 4.99 -2.63
CA PHE A 12 3.64 5.40 -3.85
C PHE A 12 4.59 6.07 -4.84
N LYS A 13 5.48 6.95 -4.35
CA LYS A 13 6.49 7.60 -5.17
C LYS A 13 7.44 6.59 -5.83
N GLN A 14 7.84 5.55 -5.11
CA GLN A 14 8.69 4.46 -5.63
C GLN A 14 7.95 3.60 -6.68
N LEU A 15 6.64 3.43 -6.52
CA LEU A 15 5.77 2.76 -7.49
C LEU A 15 5.41 3.63 -8.70
N GLY A 16 5.81 4.90 -8.71
CA GLY A 16 5.44 5.88 -9.74
C GLY A 16 3.98 6.33 -9.66
N LEU A 17 3.36 6.21 -8.47
CA LEU A 17 2.02 6.69 -8.18
C LEU A 17 2.06 8.06 -7.49
N PRO A 18 0.96 8.83 -7.57
CA PRO A 18 0.83 10.09 -6.82
C PRO A 18 0.90 9.83 -5.31
N ASP A 19 1.86 10.48 -4.65
CA ASP A 19 2.12 10.38 -3.21
C ASP A 19 1.29 11.37 -2.36
N ASP A 20 0.31 12.03 -2.97
CA ASP A 20 -0.55 12.98 -2.25
C ASP A 20 -1.54 12.25 -1.34
N ALA A 21 -1.81 12.80 -0.15
CA ALA A 21 -2.72 12.20 0.83
C ALA A 21 -4.11 11.94 0.22
N LEU A 22 -4.61 12.86 -0.62
CA LEU A 22 -5.90 12.70 -1.31
C LEU A 22 -5.86 11.60 -2.36
N SER A 23 -4.73 11.42 -3.05
CA SER A 23 -4.60 10.39 -4.09
C SER A 23 -4.45 9.00 -3.48
N ILE A 24 -3.69 8.86 -2.40
CA ILE A 24 -3.55 7.60 -1.65
C ILE A 24 -4.91 7.17 -1.10
N ASP A 25 -5.64 8.12 -0.51
CA ASP A 25 -6.97 7.84 0.03
C ASP A 25 -7.97 7.42 -1.06
N GLN A 26 -8.00 8.13 -2.18
CA GLN A 26 -8.83 7.75 -3.33
C GLN A 26 -8.42 6.40 -3.91
N PHE A 27 -7.13 6.09 -3.95
CA PHE A 27 -6.62 4.81 -4.41
C PHE A 27 -7.13 3.68 -3.51
N ILE A 28 -6.99 3.84 -2.19
CA ILE A 28 -7.50 2.87 -1.20
C ILE A 28 -9.01 2.72 -1.37
N ALA A 29 -9.77 3.82 -1.45
CA ALA A 29 -11.22 3.78 -1.59
C ALA A 29 -11.68 3.10 -2.90
N SER A 30 -10.95 3.31 -3.99
CA SER A 30 -11.27 2.75 -5.33
C SER A 30 -10.90 1.27 -5.43
N HIS A 31 -9.83 0.84 -4.76
CA HIS A 31 -9.32 -0.53 -4.80
C HIS A 31 -9.74 -1.40 -3.61
N SER A 32 -10.35 -0.81 -2.58
CA SER A 32 -10.99 -1.53 -1.49
C SER A 32 -12.39 -2.04 -1.87
N PRO A 33 -12.84 -3.16 -1.27
CA PRO A 33 -12.07 -4.05 -0.39
C PRO A 33 -11.22 -5.06 -1.19
N LEU A 34 -9.94 -5.20 -0.82
CA LEU A 34 -9.07 -6.23 -1.38
C LEU A 34 -9.53 -7.62 -0.92
N LYS A 35 -9.53 -8.60 -1.84
CA LYS A 35 -9.89 -9.98 -1.50
C LYS A 35 -8.92 -10.54 -0.44
N PRO A 36 -9.40 -11.22 0.61
CA PRO A 36 -8.54 -11.70 1.69
C PRO A 36 -7.52 -12.76 1.24
N GLY A 37 -7.78 -13.47 0.14
CA GLY A 37 -6.84 -14.44 -0.44
C GLY A 37 -5.88 -13.85 -1.48
N LEU A 38 -5.97 -12.55 -1.80
CA LEU A 38 -5.12 -11.91 -2.79
C LEU A 38 -3.99 -11.17 -2.06
N HIS A 39 -2.74 -11.44 -2.42
CA HIS A 39 -1.60 -10.67 -1.92
C HIS A 39 -1.60 -9.28 -2.54
N LEU A 40 -1.19 -8.26 -1.79
CA LEU A 40 -1.08 -6.90 -2.31
C LEU A 40 -0.24 -6.86 -3.59
N ALA A 41 0.92 -7.51 -3.62
CA ALA A 41 1.77 -7.56 -4.81
C ALA A 41 1.22 -8.40 -5.98
N ASP A 42 0.16 -9.17 -5.76
CA ASP A 42 -0.54 -9.93 -6.81
C ASP A 42 -1.78 -9.18 -7.33
N ALA A 43 -2.07 -8.01 -6.75
CA ALA A 43 -3.28 -7.30 -7.09
C ALA A 43 -3.30 -6.80 -8.55
N PHE A 44 -4.51 -6.83 -9.14
CA PHE A 44 -4.72 -6.52 -10.55
C PHE A 44 -4.47 -5.05 -10.91
N PHE A 45 -4.47 -4.15 -9.92
CA PHE A 45 -4.20 -2.73 -10.12
C PHE A 45 -2.71 -2.38 -10.30
N TRP A 46 -1.82 -3.32 -9.99
CA TRP A 46 -0.40 -3.16 -10.24
C TRP A 46 -0.02 -3.64 -11.64
N SER A 47 0.90 -2.90 -12.26
CA SER A 47 1.62 -3.36 -13.46
C SER A 47 2.69 -4.38 -13.09
N GLU A 48 3.17 -5.16 -14.07
CA GLU A 48 4.16 -6.23 -13.84
C GLU A 48 5.40 -5.75 -13.06
N GLY A 49 5.95 -4.57 -13.41
CA GLY A 49 7.09 -3.99 -12.68
C GLY A 49 6.76 -3.57 -11.23
N GLN A 50 5.57 -3.04 -10.98
CA GLN A 50 5.12 -2.68 -9.63
C GLN A 50 4.91 -3.93 -8.77
N ARG A 51 4.37 -5.00 -9.35
CA ARG A 51 4.22 -6.29 -8.66
C ARG A 51 5.57 -6.86 -8.26
N GLN A 52 6.55 -6.85 -9.16
CA GLN A 52 7.90 -7.32 -8.85
C GLN A 52 8.51 -6.50 -7.72
N LEU A 53 8.41 -5.17 -7.78
CA LEU A 53 8.88 -4.28 -6.72
C LEU A 53 8.21 -4.60 -5.38
N LEU A 54 6.87 -4.66 -5.34
CA LEU A 54 6.14 -4.99 -4.10
C LEU A 54 6.47 -6.38 -3.57
N ARG A 55 6.73 -7.38 -4.43
CA ARG A 55 7.15 -8.72 -3.98
C ARG A 55 8.50 -8.68 -3.28
N ASP A 56 9.44 -7.90 -3.79
CA ASP A 56 10.75 -7.70 -3.17
C ASP A 56 10.61 -6.97 -1.81
N GLU A 57 9.73 -5.97 -1.77
CA GLU A 57 9.52 -5.09 -0.62
C GLU A 57 8.65 -5.70 0.48
N ILE A 58 7.90 -6.76 0.19
CA ILE A 58 7.13 -7.56 1.17
C ILE A 58 8.01 -8.61 1.86
N LEU A 59 9.21 -8.88 1.36
CA LEU A 59 10.12 -9.80 2.03
C LEU A 59 10.41 -9.31 3.45
N GLU A 60 10.43 -10.22 4.44
CA GLU A 60 10.52 -9.85 5.87
C GLU A 60 11.78 -9.05 6.26
N ASP A 61 12.78 -8.99 5.39
CA ASP A 61 14.03 -8.22 5.57
C ASP A 61 14.00 -6.85 4.86
N ALA A 62 12.94 -6.57 4.10
CA ALA A 62 12.81 -5.32 3.35
C ALA A 62 12.37 -4.17 4.27
N ASP A 63 13.06 -3.04 4.13
CA ASP A 63 12.80 -1.83 4.90
C ASP A 63 11.37 -1.30 4.71
N TRP A 64 10.73 -1.66 3.59
CA TRP A 64 9.37 -1.28 3.23
C TRP A 64 8.27 -2.25 3.66
N ALA A 65 8.61 -3.43 4.19
CA ALA A 65 7.64 -4.47 4.53
C ALA A 65 6.52 -3.95 5.45
N VAL A 66 6.87 -3.12 6.43
CA VAL A 66 5.91 -2.48 7.35
C VAL A 66 4.95 -1.53 6.61
N VAL A 67 5.44 -0.78 5.64
CA VAL A 67 4.61 0.17 4.86
C VAL A 67 3.71 -0.56 3.89
N VAL A 68 4.21 -1.63 3.27
CA VAL A 68 3.43 -2.45 2.34
C VAL A 68 2.35 -3.23 3.10
N ASP A 69 2.65 -3.79 4.28
CA ASP A 69 1.65 -4.37 5.18
C ASP A 69 0.59 -3.35 5.59
N GLN A 70 1.01 -2.13 5.97
CA GLN A 70 0.08 -1.05 6.31
C GLN A 70 -0.88 -0.75 5.14
N LEU A 71 -0.40 -0.70 3.90
CA LEU A 71 -1.23 -0.49 2.71
C LEU A 71 -2.21 -1.66 2.49
N ASP A 72 -1.75 -2.90 2.62
CA ASP A 72 -2.56 -4.11 2.48
C ASP A 72 -3.72 -4.13 3.51
N VAL A 73 -3.41 -3.82 4.77
CA VAL A 73 -4.38 -3.67 5.86
C VAL A 73 -5.43 -2.62 5.54
N LEU A 74 -5.03 -1.43 5.05
CA LEU A 74 -5.94 -0.37 4.65
C LEU A 74 -6.85 -0.78 3.50
N LEU A 75 -6.30 -1.46 2.48
CA LEU A 75 -7.05 -1.93 1.33
C LEU A 75 -8.05 -3.05 1.68
N ARG A 76 -7.74 -3.91 2.64
CA ARG A 76 -8.67 -4.95 3.12
C ARG A 76 -9.79 -4.37 3.97
N LYS A 77 -9.45 -3.45 4.86
CA LYS A 77 -10.38 -2.85 5.80
C LYS A 77 -11.28 -1.81 5.16
N GLY A 78 -10.79 -1.14 4.11
CA GLY A 78 -11.49 -0.06 3.43
C GLY A 78 -11.79 1.12 4.34
N ARG A 79 -12.52 2.10 3.80
CA ARG A 79 -12.93 3.31 4.54
C ARG A 79 -13.85 3.03 5.75
N SER A 80 -14.25 1.78 5.96
CA SER A 80 -15.05 1.30 7.11
C SER A 80 -14.46 1.68 8.47
N GLU A 81 -13.14 1.88 8.57
CA GLU A 81 -12.46 2.15 9.84
C GLU A 81 -11.52 3.35 9.85
N TRP A 82 -11.55 4.20 8.81
CA TRP A 82 -10.77 5.45 8.83
C TRP A 82 -11.50 6.49 9.71
N PRO A 83 -10.94 6.94 10.85
CA PRO A 83 -11.63 7.81 11.81
C PRO A 83 -11.80 9.27 11.34
N GLY A 84 -11.79 9.53 10.03
CA GLY A 84 -11.74 10.86 9.43
C GLY A 84 -12.80 11.16 8.35
N CYS A 85 -13.76 10.26 8.10
CA CYS A 85 -14.93 10.58 7.28
C CYS A 85 -16.22 10.24 8.04
N GLY A 86 -16.61 11.17 8.90
CA GLY A 86 -17.95 11.34 9.48
C GLY A 86 -18.30 12.82 9.47
#